data_AF-A0A5D0R0F6-F1
#
_entry.id   AF-A0A5D0R0F6-F1
#
_cell.length_a   1.000
_cell.length_b   1.000
_cell.length_c   1.000
_cell.angle_alpha   90.00
_cell.angle_beta   90.00
_cell.angle_gamma   90.00
#
_symmetry.space_group_name_H-M   'P 1'
#
loop_
_entity.id
_entity.type
_entity.pdbx_description
1 polymer ?
#
loop_
_entity_poly.entity_id
_entity_poly.type
_entity_poly.pdbx_seq_one_letter_code
_entity_poly.pdbx_strand_id
1 'polypeptide(L)'
;MSNIFKIIPFFKQNETSVKEPNNEINNAKIWMQGEPVTESDQFFPFTIKKPSEDIGYTLPYEPMIDIEGGNNIIRRYVAKAKYEGANKIGGSIKERWNSKDYTITIRGILMGSMLTGNIQDCYPLKDFNRLKNYLTVGEIFEVFCEPLQLLDIHRVVIESFSFPFTKGENVQAYEIKAFSDHSHPILIELDEEN
;
A
#
# COMPACT_ATOMS: atom_id res chain seq x y z
N MET A 1 38.19 73.55 -31.55
CA MET A 1 36.87 73.69 -32.21
C MET A 1 36.86 72.77 -33.42
N SER A 2 36.08 71.70 -33.57
CA SER A 2 35.19 70.92 -32.70
C SER A 2 35.03 69.57 -33.43
N ASN A 3 35.42 68.47 -32.79
CA ASN A 3 35.36 67.13 -33.37
C ASN A 3 33.90 66.71 -33.62
N ILE A 4 33.55 66.46 -34.89
CA ILE A 4 32.25 65.89 -35.28
C ILE A 4 32.36 64.37 -35.10
N PHE A 5 31.88 63.87 -33.96
CA PHE A 5 31.68 62.44 -33.74
C PHE A 5 30.60 61.93 -34.68
N LYS A 6 30.93 60.92 -35.51
CA LYS A 6 29.95 60.14 -36.28
C LYS A 6 29.07 59.37 -35.30
N ILE A 7 27.80 59.78 -35.21
CA ILE A 7 26.76 59.07 -34.48
C ILE A 7 26.49 57.75 -35.22
N ILE A 8 26.75 56.63 -34.54
CA ILE A 8 26.39 55.29 -35.03
C ILE A 8 24.85 55.23 -35.05
N PRO A 9 24.20 54.77 -36.14
CA PRO A 9 22.75 54.64 -36.13
C PRO A 9 22.38 53.61 -35.07
N PHE A 10 21.53 54.03 -34.12
CA PHE A 10 20.90 53.14 -33.15
C PHE A 10 20.30 51.96 -33.89
N PHE A 11 20.76 50.75 -33.56
CA PHE A 11 20.03 49.52 -33.90
C PHE A 11 18.60 49.69 -33.40
N LYS A 12 17.61 49.57 -34.30
CA LYS A 12 16.22 49.36 -33.89
C LYS A 12 16.21 48.12 -33.00
N GLN A 13 15.93 48.29 -31.71
CA GLN A 13 15.49 47.17 -30.88
C GLN A 13 14.29 46.57 -31.60
N ASN A 14 14.44 45.34 -32.09
CA ASN A 14 13.28 44.56 -32.46
C ASN A 14 12.44 44.46 -31.19
N GLU A 15 11.21 44.95 -31.24
CA GLU A 15 10.20 44.65 -30.24
C GLU A 15 10.01 43.14 -30.25
N THR A 16 10.80 42.43 -29.44
CA THR A 16 10.47 41.07 -29.06
C THR A 16 9.17 41.18 -28.29
N SER A 17 8.07 40.91 -28.97
CA SER A 17 6.81 40.60 -28.34
C SER A 17 7.08 39.39 -27.47
N VAL A 18 7.34 39.64 -26.18
CA VAL A 18 7.25 38.61 -25.15
C VAL A 18 5.80 38.16 -25.22
N LYS A 19 5.55 37.04 -25.89
CA LYS A 19 4.27 36.37 -25.76
C LYS A 19 4.19 35.98 -24.29
N GLU A 20 3.32 36.63 -23.54
CA GLU A 20 2.91 36.07 -22.26
C GLU A 20 2.49 34.62 -22.54
N PRO A 21 3.00 33.63 -21.77
CA PRO A 21 2.50 32.29 -21.92
C PRO A 21 0.99 32.37 -21.70
N ASN A 22 0.21 31.86 -22.66
CA ASN A 22 -1.23 31.66 -22.51
C ASN A 22 -1.45 30.62 -21.41
N ASN A 23 -1.25 31.03 -20.17
CA ASN A 23 -1.61 30.30 -18.99
C ASN A 23 -3.08 30.62 -18.71
N GLU A 24 -3.96 30.26 -19.65
CA GLU A 24 -5.34 29.95 -19.30
C GLU A 24 -5.35 28.63 -18.55
N ILE A 25 -4.66 28.60 -17.41
CA ILE A 25 -4.85 27.57 -16.42
C ILE A 25 -6.24 27.85 -15.89
N ASN A 26 -7.21 27.02 -16.27
CA ASN A 26 -8.53 27.03 -15.66
C ASN A 26 -8.32 26.98 -14.14
N ASN A 27 -8.51 28.12 -13.44
CA ASN A 27 -8.25 28.23 -12.01
C ASN A 27 -9.02 27.16 -11.22
N ALA A 28 -10.13 26.64 -11.76
CA ALA A 28 -10.89 25.52 -11.21
C ALA A 28 -10.13 24.18 -11.20
N LYS A 29 -9.29 23.89 -12.20
CA LYS A 29 -8.50 22.64 -12.28
C LYS A 29 -7.30 22.61 -11.34
N ILE A 30 -6.82 23.76 -10.88
CA ILE A 30 -5.69 23.86 -9.94
C ILE A 30 -6.06 23.30 -8.55
N TRP A 31 -7.35 23.32 -8.21
CA TRP A 31 -7.87 22.86 -6.91
C TRP A 31 -8.44 21.44 -6.92
N MET A 32 -8.45 20.76 -8.07
CA MET A 32 -8.92 19.39 -8.24
C MET A 32 -7.77 18.41 -8.04
N GLN A 33 -7.95 17.42 -7.16
CA GLN A 33 -6.97 16.35 -7.00
C GLN A 33 -7.02 15.34 -8.14
N GLY A 34 -5.95 14.54 -8.26
CA GLY A 34 -5.91 13.42 -9.17
C GLY A 34 -7.06 12.45 -8.88
N GLU A 35 -7.79 12.07 -9.94
CA GLU A 35 -8.87 11.10 -9.85
C GLU A 35 -8.35 9.75 -9.30
N PRO A 36 -9.21 8.96 -8.62
CA PRO A 36 -8.87 7.62 -8.22
C PRO A 36 -8.36 6.82 -9.42
N VAL A 37 -7.18 6.21 -9.25
CA VAL A 37 -6.58 5.35 -10.27
C VAL A 37 -7.53 4.17 -10.47
N THR A 38 -8.04 4.02 -11.70
CA THR A 38 -8.96 2.94 -12.05
C THR A 38 -8.26 1.60 -11.91
N GLU A 39 -9.03 0.52 -11.68
CA GLU A 39 -8.46 -0.83 -11.50
C GLU A 39 -7.53 -1.24 -12.65
N SER A 40 -7.85 -0.82 -13.89
CA SER A 40 -7.03 -1.12 -15.08
C SER A 40 -5.69 -0.38 -15.14
N ASP A 41 -5.55 0.71 -14.38
CA ASP A 41 -4.34 1.52 -14.35
C ASP A 41 -3.42 1.15 -13.17
N GLN A 42 -3.89 0.32 -12.23
CA GLN A 42 -3.09 -0.19 -11.12
C GLN A 42 -2.25 -1.39 -11.58
N PHE A 43 -1.00 -1.46 -11.15
CA PHE A 43 -0.12 -2.57 -11.52
C PHE A 43 -0.43 -3.82 -10.68
N PHE A 44 -0.63 -3.64 -9.37
CA PHE A 44 -1.09 -4.67 -8.45
C PHE A 44 -2.37 -4.23 -7.71
N PRO A 45 -3.54 -4.30 -8.35
CA PRO A 45 -4.80 -3.99 -7.68
C PRO A 45 -5.02 -4.93 -6.51
N PHE A 46 -5.44 -4.36 -5.38
CA PHE A 46 -5.74 -5.12 -4.17
C PHE A 46 -7.25 -5.13 -3.93
N THR A 47 -7.86 -6.29 -4.10
CA THR A 47 -9.31 -6.47 -3.93
C THR A 47 -9.61 -7.27 -2.67
N ILE A 48 -10.47 -6.72 -1.81
CA ILE A 48 -10.99 -7.37 -0.61
C ILE A 48 -12.45 -7.73 -0.87
N LYS A 49 -12.82 -8.97 -0.62
CA LYS A 49 -14.18 -9.46 -0.82
C LYS A 49 -14.66 -10.16 0.45
N LYS A 50 -15.89 -9.82 0.86
CA LYS A 50 -16.59 -10.56 1.91
C LYS A 50 -17.16 -11.85 1.32
N PRO A 51 -17.21 -12.96 2.08
CA PRO A 51 -17.84 -14.20 1.61
C PRO A 51 -19.31 -14.02 1.20
N SER A 52 -19.99 -13.04 1.79
CA SER A 52 -21.39 -12.70 1.52
C SER A 52 -21.63 -11.81 0.29
N GLU A 53 -20.57 -11.25 -0.30
CA GLU A 53 -20.68 -10.33 -1.44
C GLU A 53 -20.15 -11.00 -2.71
N ASP A 54 -20.86 -10.83 -3.84
CA ASP A 54 -20.37 -11.33 -5.13
C ASP A 54 -19.24 -10.46 -5.69
N ILE A 55 -19.32 -9.14 -5.46
CA ILE A 55 -18.40 -8.14 -5.99
C ILE A 55 -17.49 -7.65 -4.87
N GLY A 56 -16.18 -7.80 -5.06
CA GLY A 56 -15.16 -7.30 -4.14
C GLY A 56 -15.01 -5.78 -4.18
N TYR A 57 -14.36 -5.23 -3.15
CA TYR A 57 -13.91 -3.86 -3.10
C TYR A 57 -12.42 -3.77 -3.40
N THR A 58 -12.09 -3.18 -4.55
CA THR A 58 -10.70 -2.86 -4.91
C THR A 58 -10.30 -1.54 -4.27
N LEU A 59 -9.17 -1.57 -3.56
CA LEU A 59 -8.65 -0.39 -2.88
C LEU A 59 -8.24 0.68 -3.90
N PRO A 60 -8.58 1.96 -3.64
CA PRO A 60 -8.17 3.04 -4.53
C PRO A 60 -6.68 3.35 -4.30
N TYR A 61 -6.04 3.90 -5.35
CA TYR A 61 -4.65 4.40 -5.31
C TYR A 61 -3.61 3.35 -4.88
N GLU A 62 -3.59 2.20 -5.57
CA GLU A 62 -2.64 1.07 -5.43
C GLU A 62 -1.88 1.03 -4.08
N PRO A 63 -2.32 0.20 -3.12
CA PRO A 63 -1.72 0.17 -1.80
C PRO A 63 -0.32 -0.44 -1.84
N MET A 64 0.51 -0.03 -0.89
CA MET A 64 1.76 -0.71 -0.56
C MET A 64 1.46 -1.93 0.30
N ILE A 65 1.95 -3.09 -0.12
CA ILE A 65 1.71 -4.37 0.54
C ILE A 65 3.05 -4.96 0.99
N ASP A 66 3.20 -5.17 2.28
CA ASP A 66 4.31 -5.92 2.86
C ASP A 66 3.83 -7.32 3.24
N ILE A 67 4.56 -8.34 2.78
CA ILE A 67 4.24 -9.74 3.06
C ILE A 67 5.43 -10.36 3.78
N GLU A 68 5.23 -10.73 5.04
CA GLU A 68 6.26 -11.33 5.90
C GLU A 68 5.93 -12.79 6.17
N GLY A 69 6.81 -13.70 5.71
CA GLY A 69 6.75 -15.12 6.06
C GLY A 69 7.86 -15.50 7.03
N GLY A 70 7.69 -16.59 7.78
CA GLY A 70 8.71 -17.03 8.71
C GLY A 70 8.57 -18.49 9.11
N ASN A 71 9.51 -18.96 9.92
CA ASN A 71 9.51 -20.31 10.45
C ASN A 71 9.77 -20.28 11.95
N ASN A 72 9.10 -21.14 12.71
CA ASN A 72 9.43 -21.36 14.10
C ASN A 72 10.62 -22.32 14.18
N ILE A 73 11.74 -21.80 14.69
CA ILE A 73 13.00 -22.54 14.80
C ILE A 73 13.43 -22.56 16.27
N ILE A 74 13.49 -23.75 16.85
CA ILE A 74 14.01 -23.95 18.20
C ILE A 74 15.52 -24.13 18.13
N ARG A 75 16.25 -23.40 18.98
CA ARG A 75 17.71 -23.43 19.06
C ARG A 75 18.15 -24.08 20.35
N ARG A 76 18.71 -25.28 20.25
CA ARG A 76 19.24 -26.03 21.40
C ARG A 76 20.74 -25.81 21.51
N TYR A 77 21.17 -25.24 22.63
CA TYR A 77 22.57 -25.05 22.94
C TYR A 77 23.12 -26.32 23.60
N VAL A 78 24.13 -26.92 23.00
CA VAL A 78 24.73 -28.16 23.50
C VAL A 78 25.93 -27.80 24.36
N ALA A 79 25.89 -28.19 25.64
CA ALA A 79 26.99 -27.92 26.59
C ALA A 79 28.30 -28.64 26.20
N LYS A 80 28.21 -29.75 25.46
CA LYS A 80 29.35 -30.48 24.89
C LYS A 80 29.79 -29.88 23.56
N ALA A 81 30.14 -28.59 23.52
CA ALA A 81 30.94 -28.06 22.43
C ALA A 81 32.37 -28.63 22.59
N LYS A 82 32.59 -29.84 22.08
CA LYS A 82 33.91 -30.47 22.09
C LYS A 82 34.74 -29.88 20.95
N TYR A 83 36.00 -29.64 21.25
CA TYR A 83 37.02 -29.38 20.26
C TYR A 83 37.15 -30.63 19.35
N GLU A 84 37.09 -30.47 18.02
CA GLU A 84 37.75 -31.41 17.09
C GLU A 84 39.15 -30.85 16.85
N GLY A 85 40.17 -31.47 17.45
CA GLY A 85 41.54 -30.97 17.35
C GLY A 85 41.70 -29.56 17.93
N ALA A 86 42.25 -28.63 17.14
CA ALA A 86 42.45 -27.23 17.54
C ALA A 86 41.22 -26.33 17.30
N ASN A 87 40.18 -26.84 16.63
CA ASN A 87 39.03 -26.05 16.23
C ASN A 87 37.88 -26.23 17.23
N LYS A 88 37.41 -25.12 17.79
CA LYS A 88 36.24 -25.09 18.66
C LYS A 88 34.98 -25.30 17.82
N ILE A 89 34.42 -26.50 17.84
CA ILE A 89 33.10 -26.76 17.25
C ILE A 89 32.05 -26.28 18.25
N GLY A 90 31.76 -24.98 18.21
CA GLY A 90 30.68 -24.35 18.98
C GLY A 90 29.46 -24.12 18.10
N GLY A 91 28.25 -24.30 18.65
CA GLY A 91 27.02 -24.03 17.92
C GLY A 91 25.74 -24.38 18.68
N SER A 92 24.61 -24.02 18.09
CA SER A 92 23.28 -24.49 18.51
C SER A 92 22.68 -25.36 17.42
N ILE A 93 22.09 -26.49 17.81
CA ILE A 93 21.27 -27.33 16.93
C ILE A 93 19.97 -26.57 16.67
N LYS A 94 19.61 -26.42 15.40
CA LYS A 94 18.38 -25.73 14.98
C LYS A 94 17.39 -26.77 14.50
N GLU A 95 16.22 -26.76 15.10
CA GLU A 95 15.12 -27.63 14.73
C GLU A 95 13.98 -26.76 14.22
N ARG A 96 13.56 -27.01 12.98
CA ARG A 96 12.40 -26.34 12.37
C ARG A 96 11.14 -27.04 12.87
N TRP A 97 10.28 -26.32 13.56
CA TRP A 97 9.03 -26.86 14.10
C TRP A 97 7.90 -26.78 13.08
N ASN A 98 7.58 -25.57 12.64
CA ASN A 98 6.57 -25.31 11.62
C ASN A 98 6.85 -23.99 10.89
N SER A 99 6.17 -23.79 9.77
CA SER A 99 6.05 -22.49 9.12
C SER A 99 5.14 -21.58 9.97
N LYS A 100 5.45 -20.29 10.00
CA LYS A 100 4.53 -19.27 10.53
C LYS A 100 3.54 -18.89 9.44
N ASP A 101 2.38 -18.39 9.87
CA ASP A 101 1.44 -17.71 8.99
C ASP A 101 2.10 -16.45 8.40
N TYR A 102 1.64 -16.05 7.22
CA TYR A 102 2.10 -14.81 6.61
C TYR A 102 1.44 -13.62 7.29
N THR A 103 2.25 -12.68 7.76
CA THR A 103 1.78 -11.36 8.19
C THR A 103 1.72 -10.46 6.97
N ILE A 104 0.56 -9.86 6.73
CA ILE A 104 0.30 -9.00 5.59
C ILE A 104 -0.02 -7.61 6.13
N THR A 105 0.80 -6.62 5.78
CA THR A 105 0.56 -5.22 6.14
C THR A 105 0.24 -4.43 4.88
N ILE A 106 -0.96 -3.85 4.84
CA ILE A 106 -1.47 -3.06 3.72
C ILE A 106 -1.49 -1.61 4.14
N ARG A 107 -0.80 -0.75 3.39
CA ARG A 107 -0.79 0.70 3.62
C ARG A 107 -1.23 1.42 2.37
N GLY A 108 -2.11 2.39 2.53
CA GLY A 108 -2.56 3.18 1.41
C GLY A 108 -3.10 4.53 1.85
N ILE A 109 -3.60 5.26 0.87
CA ILE A 109 -4.23 6.57 1.07
C ILE A 109 -5.59 6.59 0.41
N LEU A 110 -6.53 7.25 1.06
CA LEU A 110 -7.80 7.66 0.49
C LEU A 110 -7.71 9.15 0.21
N MET A 111 -8.18 9.58 -0.95
CA MET A 111 -8.16 10.97 -1.36
C MET A 111 -9.56 11.41 -1.76
N GLY A 112 -9.98 12.57 -1.25
CA GLY A 112 -11.23 13.19 -1.65
C GLY A 112 -11.07 14.09 -2.87
N SER A 113 -12.21 14.48 -3.45
CA SER A 113 -12.26 15.15 -4.75
C SER A 113 -11.67 16.57 -4.75
N MET A 114 -11.84 17.31 -3.65
CA MET A 114 -11.40 18.71 -3.51
C MET A 114 -10.25 18.83 -2.51
N LEU A 115 -9.30 19.74 -2.80
CA LEU A 115 -8.15 20.00 -1.91
C LEU A 115 -8.52 20.68 -0.60
N THR A 116 -9.43 21.66 -0.63
CA THR A 116 -9.83 22.49 0.52
C THR A 116 -11.30 22.88 0.43
N GLY A 117 -11.97 23.05 1.58
CA GLY A 117 -13.40 23.36 1.59
C GLY A 117 -14.17 22.69 2.74
N ASN A 118 -15.37 22.20 2.42
CA ASN A 118 -16.20 21.50 3.40
C ASN A 118 -15.73 20.05 3.56
N ILE A 119 -15.81 19.51 4.78
CA ILE A 119 -15.56 18.10 5.09
C ILE A 119 -16.27 17.15 4.12
N GLN A 120 -17.50 17.47 3.70
CA GLN A 120 -18.28 16.58 2.83
C GLN A 120 -17.66 16.40 1.43
N ASP A 121 -17.01 17.44 0.91
CA ASP A 121 -16.46 17.46 -0.45
C ASP A 121 -14.94 17.17 -0.47
N CYS A 122 -14.26 17.50 0.63
CA CYS A 122 -12.82 17.35 0.79
C CYS A 122 -12.43 16.01 1.39
N TYR A 123 -13.06 15.57 2.49
CA TYR A 123 -12.68 14.32 3.13
C TYR A 123 -13.24 13.12 2.34
N PRO A 124 -12.48 12.02 2.15
CA PRO A 124 -12.94 10.83 1.42
C PRO A 124 -13.97 10.01 2.21
N LEU A 125 -15.11 10.59 2.56
CA LEU A 125 -16.12 9.99 3.42
C LEU A 125 -16.68 8.69 2.85
N LYS A 126 -16.94 8.64 1.54
CA LYS A 126 -17.52 7.46 0.89
C LYS A 126 -16.56 6.27 0.98
N ASP A 127 -15.31 6.46 0.58
CA ASP A 127 -14.31 5.40 0.58
C ASP A 127 -13.88 5.03 2.00
N PHE A 128 -13.81 6.01 2.90
CA PHE A 128 -13.53 5.78 4.31
C PHE A 128 -14.63 4.93 4.96
N ASN A 129 -15.90 5.27 4.78
CA ASN A 129 -17.01 4.49 5.34
C ASN A 129 -17.06 3.09 4.72
N ARG A 130 -16.80 2.97 3.41
CA ARG A 130 -16.73 1.67 2.74
C ARG A 130 -15.61 0.82 3.35
N LEU A 131 -14.39 1.35 3.46
CA LEU A 131 -13.27 0.63 4.05
C LEU A 131 -13.55 0.27 5.52
N LYS A 132 -14.04 1.21 6.33
CA LYS A 132 -14.43 0.99 7.72
C LYS A 132 -15.39 -0.19 7.85
N ASN A 133 -16.38 -0.31 6.96
CA ASN A 133 -17.34 -1.40 7.00
C ASN A 133 -16.66 -2.76 6.81
N TYR A 134 -15.67 -2.89 5.91
CA TYR A 134 -14.88 -4.12 5.80
C TYR A 134 -14.08 -4.39 7.08
N LEU A 135 -13.43 -3.36 7.64
CA LEU A 135 -12.58 -3.52 8.83
C LEU A 135 -13.34 -3.93 10.09
N THR A 136 -14.62 -3.57 10.22
CA THR A 136 -15.41 -3.81 11.45
C THR A 136 -16.19 -5.13 11.49
N VAL A 137 -16.29 -5.85 10.37
CA VAL A 137 -17.20 -7.01 10.25
C VAL A 137 -16.67 -8.28 10.96
N GLY A 138 -15.35 -8.40 11.16
CA GLY A 138 -14.77 -9.53 11.90
C GLY A 138 -14.92 -10.89 11.21
N GLU A 139 -14.99 -10.90 9.88
CA GLU A 139 -15.07 -12.10 9.05
C GLU A 139 -13.71 -12.45 8.40
N ILE A 140 -13.62 -13.64 7.81
CA ILE A 140 -12.53 -14.01 6.90
C ILE A 140 -12.79 -13.36 5.55
N PHE A 141 -11.80 -12.68 4.99
CA PHE A 141 -11.91 -12.02 3.69
C PHE A 141 -11.21 -12.83 2.61
N GLU A 142 -11.83 -12.90 1.44
CA GLU A 142 -11.16 -13.31 0.21
C GLU A 142 -10.37 -12.12 -0.32
N VAL A 143 -9.11 -12.35 -0.67
CA VAL A 143 -8.24 -11.31 -1.23
C VAL A 143 -7.72 -11.70 -2.59
N PHE A 144 -7.60 -10.69 -3.45
CA PHE A 144 -7.05 -10.85 -4.78
C PHE A 144 -6.01 -9.77 -5.01
N CYS A 145 -4.76 -10.20 -5.13
CA CYS A 145 -3.62 -9.38 -5.52
C CYS A 145 -2.52 -10.32 -6.04
N GLU A 146 -1.90 -10.00 -7.17
CA GLU A 146 -0.95 -10.90 -7.84
C GLU A 146 0.16 -11.44 -6.91
N PRO A 147 0.84 -10.63 -6.08
CA PRO A 147 1.89 -11.14 -5.18
C PRO A 147 1.36 -12.10 -4.11
N LEU A 148 0.12 -11.94 -3.66
CA LEU A 148 -0.50 -12.86 -2.70
C LEU A 148 -0.88 -14.19 -3.36
N GLN A 149 -1.39 -14.16 -4.59
CA GLN A 149 -1.74 -15.37 -5.34
C GLN A 149 -0.50 -16.21 -5.66
N LEU A 150 0.63 -15.56 -5.99
CA LEU A 150 1.90 -16.25 -6.20
C LEU A 150 2.41 -16.97 -4.95
N LEU A 151 1.95 -16.56 -3.76
CA LEU A 151 2.26 -17.19 -2.48
C LEU A 151 1.16 -18.14 -1.99
N ASP A 152 0.15 -18.45 -2.83
CA ASP A 152 -1.00 -19.30 -2.51
C ASP A 152 -1.89 -18.75 -1.38
N ILE A 153 -1.88 -17.42 -1.19
CA ILE A 153 -2.66 -16.72 -0.15
C ILE A 153 -3.94 -16.16 -0.76
N HIS A 154 -5.05 -16.88 -0.56
CA HIS A 154 -6.37 -16.48 -1.06
C HIS A 154 -7.28 -15.83 -0.01
N ARG A 155 -6.99 -16.06 1.28
CA ARG A 155 -7.81 -15.60 2.38
C ARG A 155 -6.96 -14.97 3.47
N VAL A 156 -7.52 -13.94 4.08
CA VAL A 156 -6.89 -13.25 5.21
C VAL A 156 -7.89 -12.92 6.30
N VAL A 157 -7.39 -12.83 7.52
CA VAL A 157 -8.12 -12.33 8.67
C VAL A 157 -7.46 -11.05 9.14
N ILE A 158 -8.26 -10.00 9.35
CA ILE A 158 -7.78 -8.71 9.80
C ILE A 158 -7.56 -8.77 11.32
N GLU A 159 -6.33 -8.52 11.75
CA GLU A 159 -5.96 -8.44 13.17
C GLU A 159 -6.20 -7.03 13.72
N SER A 160 -5.68 -6.02 13.02
CA SER A 160 -5.72 -4.64 13.48
C SER A 160 -5.70 -3.67 12.32
N PHE A 161 -6.19 -2.46 12.56
CA PHE A 161 -6.15 -1.37 11.60
C PHE A 161 -5.91 -0.04 12.31
N SER A 162 -5.30 0.91 11.63
CA SER A 162 -5.06 2.25 12.13
C SER A 162 -5.20 3.30 11.02
N PHE A 163 -5.59 4.50 11.44
CA PHE A 163 -5.71 5.66 10.56
C PHE A 163 -4.71 6.72 11.04
N PRO A 164 -3.44 6.64 10.60
CA PRO A 164 -2.42 7.58 11.04
C PRO A 164 -2.77 9.01 10.59
N PHE A 165 -2.27 9.98 11.35
CA PHE A 165 -2.48 11.38 11.02
C PHE A 165 -1.81 11.73 9.68
N THR A 166 -2.59 12.28 8.76
CA THR A 166 -2.15 12.80 7.48
C THR A 166 -2.28 14.32 7.45
N LYS A 167 -1.33 14.97 6.78
CA LYS A 167 -1.41 16.41 6.51
C LYS A 167 -2.32 16.63 5.30
N GLY A 168 -3.34 17.46 5.47
CA GLY A 168 -4.31 17.80 4.42
C GLY A 168 -5.70 17.30 4.79
N GLU A 169 -6.71 18.12 4.54
CA GLU A 169 -8.11 17.85 4.91
C GLU A 169 -8.73 16.73 4.07
N ASN A 170 -8.11 16.43 2.95
CA ASN A 170 -8.66 15.59 1.90
C ASN A 170 -7.92 14.27 1.70
N VAL A 171 -6.89 14.01 2.51
CA VAL A 171 -6.11 12.77 2.45
C VAL A 171 -6.27 12.04 3.78
N GLN A 172 -6.59 10.75 3.73
CA GLN A 172 -6.60 9.88 4.89
C GLN A 172 -5.74 8.65 4.60
N ALA A 173 -4.63 8.49 5.32
CA ALA A 173 -3.86 7.25 5.26
C ALA A 173 -4.52 6.17 6.12
N TYR A 174 -4.30 4.92 5.74
CA TYR A 174 -4.70 3.75 6.50
C TYR A 174 -3.56 2.72 6.53
N GLU A 175 -3.50 1.97 7.62
CA GLU A 175 -2.66 0.78 7.77
C GLU A 175 -3.55 -0.37 8.27
N ILE A 176 -3.49 -1.51 7.61
CA ILE A 176 -4.24 -2.72 7.95
C ILE A 176 -3.23 -3.84 8.13
N LYS A 177 -3.34 -4.56 9.25
CA LYS A 177 -2.56 -5.76 9.53
C LYS A 177 -3.48 -6.96 9.50
N ALA A 178 -3.10 -7.95 8.71
CA ALA A 178 -3.86 -9.17 8.52
C ALA A 178 -2.92 -10.38 8.53
N PHE A 179 -3.49 -11.56 8.77
CA PHE A 179 -2.79 -12.84 8.67
C PHE A 179 -3.40 -13.70 7.58
N SER A 180 -2.56 -14.45 6.88
CA SER A 180 -3.03 -15.47 5.92
C SER A 180 -3.82 -16.55 6.63
N ASP A 181 -4.91 -17.00 6.02
CA ASP A 181 -5.70 -18.12 6.51
C ASP A 181 -5.84 -19.24 5.48
N HIS A 182 -5.71 -20.48 5.94
CA HIS A 182 -5.89 -21.68 5.13
C HIS A 182 -7.01 -22.51 5.75
N SER A 183 -8.11 -22.71 5.01
CA SER A 183 -9.17 -23.64 5.41
C SER A 183 -8.58 -25.03 5.55
N HIS A 184 -8.48 -25.46 6.80
CA HIS A 184 -8.33 -26.86 7.14
C HIS A 184 -9.69 -27.36 7.62
N PRO A 185 -10.23 -28.46 7.07
CA PRO A 185 -11.36 -29.12 7.68
C PRO A 185 -10.92 -29.61 9.06
N ILE A 186 -11.51 -29.03 10.11
CA ILE A 186 -11.24 -29.40 11.52
C ILE A 186 -11.82 -30.80 11.81
N LEU A 187 -12.80 -31.24 11.02
CA LEU A 187 -13.39 -32.56 11.12
C LEU A 187 -12.47 -33.56 10.43
N ILE A 188 -11.67 -34.24 11.25
CA ILE A 188 -11.04 -35.50 10.86
C ILE A 188 -12.16 -36.54 10.97
N GLU A 189 -12.60 -37.09 9.84
CA GLU A 189 -13.46 -38.28 9.85
C GLU A 189 -12.67 -39.37 10.57
N LEU A 190 -13.15 -39.79 11.74
CA LEU A 190 -12.62 -40.98 12.40
C LEU A 190 -13.00 -42.15 11.50
N ASP A 191 -12.03 -42.70 10.79
CA ASP A 191 -12.20 -43.98 10.10
C ASP A 191 -12.68 -45.00 11.15
N GLU A 192 -13.96 -45.38 11.07
CA GLU A 192 -14.49 -46.52 11.82
C GLU A 192 -13.82 -47.77 11.26
N GLU A 193 -12.72 -48.19 11.90
CA GLU A 193 -12.09 -49.49 11.65
C GLU A 193 -13.13 -50.60 11.89
N ASN A 194 -13.51 -51.29 10.81
CA ASN A 194 -14.24 -52.56 10.84
C ASN A 194 -13.29 -53.73 11.14
#